data_AF-A0A1Z8ZDM4-F1
#
_entry.id   AF-A0A1Z8ZDM4-F1
#
_cell.length_a   1.000
_cell.length_b   1.000
_cell.length_c   1.000
_cell.angle_alpha   90.00
_cell.angle_beta   90.00
_cell.angle_gamma   90.00
#
_symmetry.space_group_name_H-M   'P 1'
#
loop_
_entity.id
_entity.type
_entity.pdbx_description
1 polymer ?
#
loop_
_entity_poly.entity_id
_entity_poly.type
_entity_poly.pdbx_seq_one_letter_code
_entity_poly.pdbx_strand_id
1 'polypeptide(L)'
;MKKLLLLLLAAPVLGFGQYVFNTKVELQTAVNLHYDNPNNAISQYGEFNTWDISAITDMSGLFENNDTFNEDISNWDTSNVTNMKEMFNGAESFNINIANWNTSNVTDMNGMFWRAFSFNQDIGSWDTSNVFVMARMFDNAYSFNQNISSWCVTNIESEPIYFSYQSALSESNKPVWGTCPTASVNDQNQLFISIYPNPTTSIVTLQGDNEYDIEVYTLQGKKVMALTGNTIDMSHLSSATYIVKVLDKVENEEVSYKVVKN
;
A
#
# COMPACT_ATOMS: atom_id res chain seq x y z
N MET A 1 -34.18 34.30 -22.22
CA MET A 1 -33.00 34.06 -23.07
C MET A 1 -32.21 32.91 -22.47
N LYS A 2 -31.93 31.88 -23.29
CA LYS A 2 -31.17 30.64 -23.03
C LYS A 2 -31.63 29.78 -21.84
N LYS A 3 -32.68 28.98 -22.07
CA LYS A 3 -32.81 27.64 -21.47
C LYS A 3 -31.57 26.85 -21.92
N LEU A 4 -30.65 26.60 -20.99
CA LEU A 4 -29.54 25.69 -21.21
C LEU A 4 -30.16 24.29 -21.27
N LEU A 5 -30.24 23.74 -22.47
CA LEU A 5 -30.66 22.39 -22.73
C LEU A 5 -29.53 21.48 -22.24
N LEU A 6 -29.59 21.05 -20.97
CA LEU A 6 -28.74 19.98 -20.49
C LEU A 6 -29.15 18.73 -21.27
N LEU A 7 -28.28 18.26 -22.16
CA LEU A 7 -28.41 16.92 -22.74
C LEU A 7 -28.33 15.94 -21.57
N LEU A 8 -29.47 15.47 -21.08
CA LEU A 8 -29.51 14.21 -20.33
C LEU A 8 -29.12 13.12 -21.32
N LEU A 9 -27.87 12.69 -21.28
CA LEU A 9 -27.55 11.33 -21.69
C LEU A 9 -28.35 10.43 -20.74
N ALA A 10 -29.36 9.75 -21.30
CA ALA A 10 -30.14 8.78 -20.58
C ALA A 10 -29.20 7.66 -20.10
N ALA A 11 -28.81 7.71 -18.83
CA ALA A 11 -28.25 6.54 -18.16
C ALA A 11 -29.37 5.47 -18.15
N PRO A 12 -29.06 4.21 -18.49
CA PRO A 12 -30.06 3.16 -18.45
C PRO A 12 -30.45 2.92 -17.00
N VAL A 13 -31.60 3.44 -16.58
CA VAL A 13 -32.25 3.05 -15.32
C VAL A 13 -32.82 1.65 -15.53
N LEU A 14 -32.07 0.63 -15.11
CA LEU A 14 -32.56 -0.74 -15.01
C LEU A 14 -31.96 -1.43 -13.78
N GLY A 15 -32.80 -1.58 -12.75
CA GLY A 15 -32.56 -2.46 -11.60
C GLY A 15 -31.69 -1.84 -10.50
N PHE A 16 -31.79 -2.40 -9.30
CA PHE A 16 -30.91 -2.13 -8.15
C PHE A 16 -29.46 -2.59 -8.45
N GLY A 17 -28.84 -1.97 -9.45
CA GLY A 17 -27.48 -2.21 -9.89
C GLY A 17 -26.57 -1.06 -9.50
N GLN A 18 -25.33 -1.41 -9.18
CA GLN A 18 -24.22 -0.50 -8.95
C GLN A 18 -24.12 0.53 -10.11
N TYR A 19 -24.15 1.84 -9.84
CA TYR A 19 -23.94 2.84 -10.90
C TYR A 19 -22.48 2.84 -11.31
N VAL A 20 -22.19 2.66 -12.61
CA VAL A 20 -20.83 2.57 -13.13
C VAL A 20 -20.36 3.92 -13.65
N PHE A 21 -19.31 4.45 -13.05
CA PHE A 21 -18.63 5.66 -13.48
C PHE A 21 -17.46 5.34 -14.39
N ASN A 22 -17.49 5.85 -15.63
CA ASN A 22 -16.42 5.61 -16.62
C ASN A 22 -15.43 6.76 -16.70
N THR A 23 -15.79 7.92 -16.14
CA THR A 23 -14.95 9.11 -16.15
C THR A 23 -14.98 9.84 -14.81
N LYS A 24 -13.87 10.53 -14.50
CA LYS A 24 -13.80 11.42 -13.33
C LYS A 24 -14.90 12.49 -13.35
N VAL A 25 -15.26 13.01 -14.52
CA VAL A 25 -16.28 14.07 -14.65
C VAL A 25 -17.65 13.57 -14.22
N GLU A 26 -18.02 12.35 -14.62
CA GLU A 26 -19.28 11.73 -14.18
C GLU A 26 -19.27 11.51 -12.66
N LEU A 27 -18.18 10.96 -12.12
CA LEU A 27 -18.03 10.73 -10.69
C LEU A 27 -18.11 12.03 -9.88
N GLN A 28 -17.37 13.07 -10.28
CA GLN A 28 -17.41 14.39 -9.63
C GLN A 28 -18.81 15.00 -9.71
N THR A 29 -19.54 14.81 -10.81
CA THR A 29 -20.92 15.29 -10.94
C THR A 29 -21.84 14.63 -9.92
N ALA A 30 -21.69 13.32 -9.69
CA ALA A 30 -22.43 12.60 -8.66
C ALA A 30 -22.06 13.06 -7.25
N VAL A 31 -20.76 13.24 -6.95
CA VAL A 31 -20.29 13.78 -5.67
C VAL A 31 -20.88 15.16 -5.39
N ASN A 32 -20.80 16.08 -6.36
CA ASN A 32 -21.36 17.42 -6.23
C ASN A 32 -22.87 17.38 -6.02
N LEU A 33 -23.58 16.52 -6.75
CA LEU A 33 -25.03 16.35 -6.57
C LEU A 33 -25.36 15.81 -5.18
N HIS A 34 -24.57 14.89 -4.63
CA HIS A 34 -24.81 14.39 -3.27
C HIS A 34 -24.68 15.50 -2.24
N TYR A 35 -23.69 16.38 -2.39
CA TYR A 35 -23.52 17.53 -1.50
C TYR A 35 -24.67 18.54 -1.63
N ASP A 36 -25.10 18.84 -2.86
CA ASP A 36 -26.16 19.83 -3.10
C ASP A 36 -27.57 19.29 -2.78
N ASN A 37 -27.82 18.02 -3.08
CA ASN A 37 -29.12 17.36 -2.93
C ASN A 37 -28.98 15.83 -2.81
N PRO A 38 -28.74 15.31 -1.59
CA PRO A 38 -28.52 13.88 -1.34
C PRO A 38 -29.64 12.98 -1.87
N ASN A 39 -30.90 13.40 -1.72
CA ASN A 39 -32.06 12.61 -2.18
C ASN A 39 -32.06 12.42 -3.71
N ASN A 40 -31.63 13.45 -4.45
CA ASN A 40 -31.52 13.38 -5.89
C ASN A 40 -30.32 12.50 -6.29
N ALA A 41 -29.17 12.66 -5.63
CA ALA A 41 -28.01 11.81 -5.87
C ALA A 41 -28.32 10.33 -5.64
N ILE A 42 -28.95 9.99 -4.50
CA ILE A 42 -29.36 8.61 -4.18
C ILE A 42 -30.35 8.08 -5.22
N SER A 43 -31.32 8.91 -5.66
CA SER A 43 -32.27 8.50 -6.69
C SER A 43 -31.62 8.27 -8.06
N GLN A 44 -30.50 8.92 -8.36
CA GLN A 44 -29.87 8.89 -9.68
C GLN A 44 -28.69 7.89 -9.75
N TYR A 45 -27.89 7.82 -8.70
CA TYR A 45 -26.61 7.10 -8.65
C TYR A 45 -26.57 6.02 -7.56
N GLY A 46 -27.56 5.99 -6.65
CA GLY A 46 -27.52 5.14 -5.46
C GLY A 46 -26.66 5.73 -4.34
N GLU A 47 -26.55 4.99 -3.23
CA GLU A 47 -25.71 5.35 -2.09
C GLU A 47 -24.22 5.28 -2.47
N PHE A 48 -23.37 6.09 -1.83
CA PHE A 48 -21.92 6.18 -2.10
C PHE A 48 -21.21 4.82 -2.16
N ASN A 49 -21.51 3.93 -1.20
CA ASN A 49 -20.89 2.62 -1.11
C ASN A 49 -21.35 1.62 -2.19
N THR A 50 -22.32 2.02 -3.02
CA THR A 50 -22.83 1.24 -4.16
C THR A 50 -22.33 1.76 -5.50
N TRP A 51 -21.35 2.67 -5.52
CA TRP A 51 -20.80 3.19 -6.78
C TRP A 51 -19.72 2.24 -7.31
N ASP A 52 -19.76 1.94 -8.60
CA ASP A 52 -18.68 1.24 -9.31
C ASP A 52 -17.77 2.30 -9.92
N ILE A 53 -16.59 2.42 -9.33
CA ILE A 53 -15.54 3.34 -9.73
C ILE A 53 -14.33 2.61 -10.34
N SER A 54 -14.46 1.32 -10.64
CA SER A 54 -13.34 0.47 -11.08
C SER A 54 -12.66 0.97 -12.36
N ALA A 55 -13.35 1.77 -13.18
CA ALA A 55 -12.79 2.39 -14.38
C ALA A 55 -12.05 3.72 -14.13
N ILE A 56 -12.12 4.26 -12.90
CA ILE A 56 -11.57 5.59 -12.57
C ILE A 56 -10.08 5.49 -12.28
N THR A 57 -9.28 6.29 -12.99
CA THR A 57 -7.83 6.37 -12.79
C THR A 57 -7.37 7.64 -12.07
N ASP A 58 -8.21 8.67 -12.03
CA ASP A 58 -7.90 9.97 -11.40
C ASP A 58 -9.00 10.36 -10.42
N MET A 59 -8.64 10.40 -9.14
CA MET A 59 -9.49 10.84 -8.02
C MET A 59 -9.06 12.19 -7.45
N SER A 60 -8.16 12.91 -8.14
CA SER A 60 -7.64 14.15 -7.58
C SER A 60 -8.73 15.18 -7.33
N GLY A 61 -8.73 15.75 -6.13
CA GLY A 61 -9.68 16.77 -5.68
C GLY A 61 -11.13 16.31 -5.54
N LEU A 62 -11.41 14.99 -5.52
CA LEU A 62 -12.79 14.49 -5.59
C LEU A 62 -13.70 15.03 -4.46
N PHE A 63 -13.14 15.16 -3.24
CA PHE A 63 -13.82 15.70 -2.06
C PHE A 63 -13.15 16.96 -1.52
N GLU A 64 -12.40 17.69 -2.36
CA GLU A 64 -11.69 18.89 -1.95
C GLU A 64 -12.65 19.97 -1.41
N ASN A 65 -12.30 20.55 -0.26
CA ASN A 65 -13.06 21.55 0.50
C ASN A 65 -14.48 21.12 0.91
N ASN A 66 -14.77 19.81 0.92
CA ASN A 66 -16.02 19.29 1.47
C ASN A 66 -15.86 18.99 2.97
N ASP A 67 -15.94 20.05 3.78
CA ASP A 67 -15.69 20.07 5.22
C ASP A 67 -16.50 19.04 6.04
N THR A 68 -17.67 18.65 5.54
CA THR A 68 -18.60 17.72 6.18
C THR A 68 -18.58 16.31 5.59
N PHE A 69 -17.75 16.05 4.57
CA PHE A 69 -17.69 14.73 3.93
C PHE A 69 -17.22 13.64 4.90
N ASN A 70 -18.06 12.60 5.08
CA ASN A 70 -17.74 11.43 5.91
C ASN A 70 -18.60 10.21 5.51
N GLU A 71 -18.86 10.06 4.21
CA GLU A 71 -19.71 8.98 3.67
C GLU A 71 -18.91 7.68 3.50
N ASP A 72 -19.59 6.53 3.61
CA ASP A 72 -18.95 5.22 3.43
C ASP A 72 -18.50 5.00 1.97
N ILE A 73 -17.19 5.01 1.77
CA ILE A 73 -16.50 4.72 0.50
C ILE A 73 -15.51 3.55 0.67
N SER A 74 -15.65 2.77 1.74
CA SER A 74 -14.70 1.69 2.06
C SER A 74 -14.68 0.61 0.98
N ASN A 75 -15.80 0.35 0.31
CA ASN A 75 -15.92 -0.71 -0.71
C ASN A 75 -15.49 -0.31 -2.13
N TRP A 76 -14.98 0.90 -2.31
CA TRP A 76 -14.54 1.37 -3.62
C TRP A 76 -13.31 0.60 -4.14
N ASP A 77 -13.39 0.10 -5.37
CA ASP A 77 -12.26 -0.53 -6.04
C ASP A 77 -11.32 0.54 -6.61
N THR A 78 -10.23 0.82 -5.89
CA THR A 78 -9.22 1.81 -6.29
C THR A 78 -8.07 1.21 -7.11
N SER A 79 -8.17 -0.06 -7.55
CA SER A 79 -7.03 -0.77 -8.16
C SER A 79 -6.51 -0.13 -9.46
N ASN A 80 -7.32 0.65 -10.18
CA ASN A 80 -6.90 1.38 -11.38
C ASN A 80 -6.50 2.85 -11.11
N VAL A 81 -6.62 3.33 -9.88
CA VAL A 81 -6.34 4.73 -9.54
C VAL A 81 -4.84 4.99 -9.54
N THR A 82 -4.41 6.01 -10.28
CA THR A 82 -3.02 6.46 -10.38
C THR A 82 -2.78 7.82 -9.74
N ASN A 83 -3.83 8.60 -9.48
CA ASN A 83 -3.74 9.95 -8.93
C ASN A 83 -4.79 10.18 -7.83
N MET A 84 -4.33 10.48 -6.61
CA MET A 84 -5.16 10.80 -5.43
C MET A 84 -4.84 12.19 -4.85
N LYS A 85 -4.18 13.06 -5.63
CA LYS A 85 -3.81 14.41 -5.22
C LYS A 85 -5.00 15.19 -4.64
N GLU A 86 -4.84 15.79 -3.48
CA GLU A 86 -5.82 16.69 -2.84
C GLU A 86 -7.23 16.06 -2.65
N MET A 87 -7.37 14.73 -2.73
CA MET A 87 -8.67 14.05 -2.73
C MET A 87 -9.54 14.40 -1.52
N PHE A 88 -8.94 14.51 -0.33
CA PHE A 88 -9.60 14.91 0.93
C PHE A 88 -9.04 16.23 1.49
N ASN A 89 -8.45 17.07 0.64
CA ASN A 89 -7.96 18.37 1.06
C ASN A 89 -9.12 19.21 1.63
N GLY A 90 -9.06 19.61 2.89
CA GLY A 90 -10.13 20.37 3.55
C GLY A 90 -11.39 19.57 3.87
N ALA A 91 -11.37 18.22 3.77
CA ALA A 91 -12.46 17.37 4.24
C ALA A 91 -12.37 17.19 5.77
N GLU A 92 -12.66 18.26 6.51
CA GLU A 92 -12.35 18.39 7.95
C GLU A 92 -12.94 17.24 8.82
N SER A 93 -14.13 16.76 8.45
CA SER A 93 -14.86 15.70 9.16
C SER A 93 -14.51 14.27 8.72
N PHE A 94 -13.72 14.10 7.65
CA PHE A 94 -13.48 12.77 7.06
C PHE A 94 -12.67 11.88 8.00
N ASN A 95 -13.22 10.70 8.34
CA ASN A 95 -12.56 9.71 9.18
C ASN A 95 -13.06 8.27 8.90
N ILE A 96 -13.41 7.97 7.65
CA ILE A 96 -13.86 6.64 7.23
C ILE A 96 -12.68 5.71 6.97
N ASN A 97 -12.80 4.46 7.41
CA ASN A 97 -11.77 3.44 7.21
C ASN A 97 -11.62 3.11 5.71
N ILE A 98 -10.40 3.32 5.22
CA ILE A 98 -9.97 3.10 3.82
C ILE A 98 -8.68 2.24 3.77
N ALA A 99 -8.42 1.48 4.82
CA ALA A 99 -7.24 0.60 4.93
C ALA A 99 -7.17 -0.45 3.81
N ASN A 100 -8.32 -0.81 3.26
CA ASN A 100 -8.48 -1.84 2.23
C ASN A 100 -8.34 -1.31 0.79
N TRP A 101 -8.14 -0.01 0.59
CA TRP A 101 -7.90 0.54 -0.75
C TRP A 101 -6.58 0.02 -1.34
N ASN A 102 -6.63 -0.31 -2.62
CA ASN A 102 -5.43 -0.67 -3.38
C ASN A 102 -4.77 0.61 -3.90
N THR A 103 -3.59 0.93 -3.37
CA THR A 103 -2.79 2.10 -3.74
C THR A 103 -1.56 1.77 -4.60
N SER A 104 -1.39 0.50 -4.99
CA SER A 104 -0.18 0.03 -5.71
C SER A 104 0.06 0.73 -7.05
N ASN A 105 -0.96 1.29 -7.69
CA ASN A 105 -0.81 2.04 -8.95
C ASN A 105 -0.72 3.56 -8.76
N VAL A 106 -0.87 4.06 -7.53
CA VAL A 106 -0.90 5.50 -7.23
C VAL A 106 0.51 6.09 -7.34
N THR A 107 0.61 7.21 -8.06
CA THR A 107 1.86 7.92 -8.31
C THR A 107 1.91 9.30 -7.66
N ASP A 108 0.75 9.90 -7.39
CA ASP A 108 0.60 11.22 -6.78
C ASP A 108 -0.41 11.18 -5.62
N MET A 109 0.08 11.50 -4.41
CA MET A 109 -0.70 11.66 -3.18
C MET A 109 -0.50 13.07 -2.58
N ASN A 110 -0.08 14.06 -3.37
CA ASN A 110 0.17 15.42 -2.91
C ASN A 110 -1.07 15.99 -2.20
N GLY A 111 -0.92 16.43 -0.95
CA GLY A 111 -1.99 17.06 -0.18
C GLY A 111 -3.23 16.20 0.05
N MET A 112 -3.16 14.87 -0.09
CA MET A 112 -4.35 14.00 -0.07
C MET A 112 -5.21 14.21 1.19
N PHE A 113 -4.60 14.38 2.37
CA PHE A 113 -5.26 14.66 3.65
C PHE A 113 -4.89 16.04 4.22
N TRP A 114 -4.47 16.99 3.38
CA TRP A 114 -4.21 18.35 3.84
C TRP A 114 -5.47 18.92 4.50
N ARG A 115 -5.39 19.37 5.75
CA ARG A 115 -6.54 19.89 6.52
C ARG A 115 -7.70 18.89 6.74
N ALA A 116 -7.47 17.59 6.61
CA ALA A 116 -8.42 16.56 7.05
C ALA A 116 -8.33 16.37 8.58
N PHE A 117 -8.85 17.35 9.34
CA PHE A 117 -8.60 17.50 10.77
C PHE A 117 -8.91 16.25 11.61
N SER A 118 -9.99 15.54 11.24
CA SER A 118 -10.49 14.37 11.98
C SER A 118 -9.86 13.04 11.55
N PHE A 119 -9.13 13.01 10.43
CA PHE A 119 -8.66 11.76 9.85
C PHE A 119 -7.60 11.09 10.73
N ASN A 120 -7.87 9.84 11.15
CA ASN A 120 -6.95 9.03 11.96
C ASN A 120 -7.15 7.52 11.73
N GLN A 121 -7.44 7.10 10.50
CA GLN A 121 -7.63 5.70 10.16
C GLN A 121 -6.32 5.03 9.76
N ASP A 122 -6.18 3.75 10.11
CA ASP A 122 -4.97 2.97 9.82
C ASP A 122 -4.81 2.78 8.31
N ILE A 123 -3.70 3.30 7.79
CA ILE A 123 -3.30 3.21 6.38
C ILE A 123 -1.85 2.70 6.26
N GLY A 124 -1.32 2.08 7.31
CA GLY A 124 0.04 1.51 7.32
C GLY A 124 0.24 0.39 6.28
N SER A 125 -0.85 -0.24 5.85
CA SER A 125 -0.91 -1.31 4.85
C SER A 125 -0.85 -0.83 3.39
N TRP A 126 -0.92 0.48 3.14
CA TRP A 126 -0.92 1.00 1.77
C TRP A 126 0.42 0.74 1.05
N ASP A 127 0.32 0.33 -0.21
CA ASP A 127 1.47 0.21 -1.10
C ASP A 127 1.81 1.59 -1.69
N THR A 128 2.90 2.17 -1.21
CA THR A 128 3.41 3.48 -1.66
C THR A 128 4.60 3.37 -2.61
N SER A 129 4.94 2.15 -3.06
CA SER A 129 6.15 1.87 -3.85
C SER A 129 6.22 2.60 -5.19
N ASN A 130 5.07 3.00 -5.74
CA ASN A 130 4.96 3.77 -6.99
C ASN A 130 4.71 5.27 -6.79
N VAL A 131 4.65 5.77 -5.55
CA VAL A 131 4.38 7.18 -5.26
C VAL A 131 5.64 8.03 -5.44
N PHE A 132 5.54 9.09 -6.23
CA PHE A 132 6.63 10.06 -6.47
C PHE A 132 6.43 11.38 -5.75
N VAL A 133 5.19 11.74 -5.40
CA VAL A 133 4.85 13.04 -4.81
C VAL A 133 3.85 12.86 -3.66
N MET A 134 4.21 13.34 -2.46
CA MET A 134 3.31 13.37 -1.29
C MET A 134 3.57 14.57 -0.36
N ALA A 135 4.03 15.71 -0.90
CA ALA A 135 4.13 16.94 -0.09
C ALA A 135 2.75 17.32 0.47
N ARG A 136 2.73 17.90 1.69
CA ARG A 136 1.51 18.24 2.44
C ARG A 136 0.54 17.07 2.73
N MET A 137 0.96 15.81 2.61
CA MET A 137 0.07 14.63 2.79
C MET A 137 -0.84 14.74 4.02
N PHE A 138 -0.27 15.09 5.17
CA PHE A 138 -0.94 15.23 6.48
C PHE A 138 -0.74 16.63 7.08
N ASP A 139 -0.46 17.65 6.27
CA ASP A 139 -0.36 19.02 6.76
C ASP A 139 -1.69 19.42 7.43
N ASN A 140 -1.65 19.96 8.65
CA ASN A 140 -2.82 20.26 9.49
C ASN A 140 -3.79 19.08 9.72
N ALA A 141 -3.41 17.81 9.48
CA ALA A 141 -4.22 16.65 9.87
C ALA A 141 -4.06 16.36 11.38
N TYR A 142 -4.70 17.20 12.21
CA TYR A 142 -4.46 17.28 13.65
C TYR A 142 -4.59 15.96 14.39
N SER A 143 -5.48 15.07 13.95
CA SER A 143 -5.76 13.80 14.63
C SER A 143 -4.86 12.65 14.16
N PHE A 144 -4.20 12.77 13.01
CA PHE A 144 -3.52 11.65 12.36
C PHE A 144 -2.26 11.25 13.14
N ASN A 145 -2.22 10.01 13.65
CA ASN A 145 -1.04 9.44 14.31
C ASN A 145 -0.93 7.91 14.12
N GLN A 146 -1.28 7.42 12.93
CA GLN A 146 -1.18 6.00 12.61
C GLN A 146 0.23 5.62 12.19
N ASN A 147 0.60 4.35 12.40
CA ASN A 147 1.91 3.84 12.05
C ASN A 147 2.01 3.63 10.54
N ILE A 148 2.82 4.45 9.87
CA ILE A 148 3.14 4.36 8.44
C ILE A 148 4.64 4.11 8.21
N SER A 149 5.35 3.63 9.24
CA SER A 149 6.80 3.35 9.16
C SER A 149 7.14 2.23 8.16
N SER A 150 6.17 1.40 7.80
CA SER A 150 6.27 0.32 6.81
C SER A 150 6.16 0.77 5.35
N TRP A 151 5.81 2.03 5.08
CA TRP A 151 5.61 2.52 3.72
C TRP A 151 6.90 2.44 2.87
N CYS A 152 6.73 1.99 1.64
CA CYS A 152 7.81 1.87 0.66
C CYS A 152 7.98 3.19 -0.12
N VAL A 153 8.89 4.06 0.32
CA VAL A 153 9.08 5.42 -0.21
C VAL A 153 10.43 5.58 -0.93
N THR A 154 10.86 4.58 -1.69
CA THR A 154 12.14 4.58 -2.41
C THR A 154 12.28 5.70 -3.44
N ASN A 155 11.17 6.14 -4.03
CA ASN A 155 11.14 7.24 -5.00
C ASN A 155 11.18 8.63 -4.35
N ILE A 156 11.21 8.72 -3.01
CA ILE A 156 11.16 9.97 -2.25
C ILE A 156 12.35 10.00 -1.28
N GLU A 157 13.45 10.59 -1.72
CA GLU A 157 14.76 10.53 -1.04
C GLU A 157 14.81 11.25 0.32
N SER A 158 13.86 12.15 0.60
CA SER A 158 13.81 12.94 1.83
C SER A 158 12.39 13.32 2.20
N GLU A 159 12.16 13.67 3.47
CA GLU A 159 10.84 14.08 3.95
C GLU A 159 10.23 15.19 3.06
N PRO A 160 9.04 14.96 2.48
CA PRO A 160 8.36 15.95 1.66
C PRO A 160 8.04 17.22 2.44
N ILE A 161 8.05 18.33 1.72
CA ILE A 161 7.76 19.65 2.30
C ILE A 161 6.37 19.62 2.96
N TYR A 162 6.35 20.01 4.25
CA TYR A 162 5.17 20.01 5.10
C TYR A 162 4.44 18.66 5.17
N PHE A 163 5.15 17.53 5.01
CA PHE A 163 4.53 16.19 4.99
C PHE A 163 3.49 15.98 6.10
N SER A 164 3.82 16.36 7.33
CA SER A 164 2.93 16.23 8.50
C SER A 164 2.98 17.47 9.42
N TYR A 165 3.13 18.66 8.85
CA TYR A 165 3.20 19.90 9.66
C TYR A 165 1.89 20.11 10.44
N GLN A 166 1.98 20.29 11.76
CA GLN A 166 0.82 20.33 12.68
C GLN A 166 -0.05 19.06 12.73
N SER A 167 0.44 17.92 12.25
CA SER A 167 -0.20 16.63 12.51
C SER A 167 0.22 16.08 13.88
N ALA A 168 -0.58 15.16 14.45
CA ALA A 168 -0.19 14.38 15.64
C ALA A 168 0.82 13.26 15.34
N LEU A 169 1.19 13.07 14.07
CA LEU A 169 2.08 12.00 13.62
C LEU A 169 3.44 12.07 14.32
N SER A 170 3.75 11.05 15.12
CA SER A 170 5.05 10.93 15.80
C SER A 170 6.17 10.52 14.84
N GLU A 171 7.41 10.89 15.18
CA GLU A 171 8.60 10.49 14.40
C GLU A 171 8.76 8.96 14.28
N SER A 172 8.37 8.20 15.32
CA SER A 172 8.42 6.73 15.29
C SER A 172 7.45 6.10 14.30
N ASN A 173 6.40 6.84 13.93
CA ASN A 173 5.35 6.37 13.03
C ASN A 173 5.60 6.81 11.58
N LYS A 174 6.61 7.65 11.31
CA LYS A 174 6.94 8.12 9.95
C LYS A 174 7.70 7.06 9.14
N PRO A 175 7.60 7.08 7.80
CA PRO A 175 8.42 6.25 6.95
C PRO A 175 9.89 6.66 7.02
N VAL A 176 10.77 5.70 6.70
CA VAL A 176 12.19 5.99 6.47
C VAL A 176 12.35 6.38 4.99
N TRP A 177 12.47 7.67 4.74
CA TRP A 177 12.58 8.25 3.39
C TRP A 177 13.72 7.63 2.56
N GLY A 178 13.46 7.41 1.28
CA GLY A 178 14.39 6.77 0.35
C GLY A 178 14.52 5.25 0.53
N THR A 179 13.70 4.64 1.38
CA THR A 179 13.76 3.19 1.63
C THR A 179 12.45 2.50 1.29
N CYS A 180 12.57 1.21 0.99
CA CYS A 180 11.46 0.30 1.07
C CYS A 180 11.77 -0.59 2.26
N PRO A 181 11.13 -0.41 3.41
CA PRO A 181 11.08 -1.46 4.40
C PRO A 181 10.41 -2.64 3.68
N THR A 182 11.20 -3.54 3.08
CA THR A 182 10.70 -4.82 2.58
C THR A 182 9.94 -5.38 3.73
N ALA A 183 8.61 -5.52 3.58
CA ALA A 183 7.67 -5.76 4.67
C ALA A 183 8.41 -6.38 5.84
N SER A 184 8.66 -5.60 6.90
CA SER A 184 8.84 -6.22 8.19
C SER A 184 7.56 -7.02 8.35
N VAL A 185 7.67 -8.32 8.09
CA VAL A 185 6.66 -9.31 8.34
C VAL A 185 6.49 -9.28 9.85
N ASN A 186 5.64 -8.35 10.29
CA ASN A 186 4.86 -8.45 11.50
C ASN A 186 3.55 -9.20 11.18
N ASP A 187 3.57 -10.07 10.17
CA ASP A 187 2.92 -11.35 10.37
C ASP A 187 3.78 -12.04 11.43
N GLN A 188 3.20 -12.33 12.59
CA GLN A 188 3.91 -12.94 13.70
C GLN A 188 4.72 -14.15 13.17
N ASN A 189 6.06 -14.09 13.27
CA ASN A 189 6.99 -15.20 13.05
C ASN A 189 7.46 -15.52 11.60
N GLN A 190 8.06 -14.57 10.85
CA GLN A 190 8.83 -14.92 9.64
C GLN A 190 10.33 -14.64 9.79
N LEU A 191 11.11 -15.72 9.88
CA LEU A 191 12.58 -15.72 9.94
C LEU A 191 13.20 -15.03 8.72
N PHE A 192 13.89 -13.90 8.95
CA PHE A 192 14.71 -13.24 7.94
C PHE A 192 16.13 -13.82 7.89
N ILE A 193 16.27 -15.11 7.56
CA ILE A 193 17.58 -15.67 7.23
C ILE A 193 17.76 -15.45 5.72
N SER A 194 18.79 -14.74 5.29
CA SER A 194 19.12 -14.64 3.86
C SER A 194 20.39 -15.40 3.54
N ILE A 195 20.52 -15.91 2.31
CA ILE A 195 21.64 -16.75 1.90
C ILE A 195 22.39 -16.10 0.73
N TYR A 196 23.66 -15.76 0.93
CA TYR A 196 24.46 -15.03 -0.05
C TYR A 196 25.95 -15.43 -0.02
N PRO A 197 26.65 -15.49 -1.16
CA PRO A 197 26.13 -15.37 -2.52
C PRO A 197 25.35 -16.60 -2.95
N ASN A 198 24.33 -16.40 -3.78
CA ASN A 198 23.61 -17.46 -4.48
C ASN A 198 23.16 -16.94 -5.86
N PRO A 199 23.75 -17.41 -6.98
CA PRO A 199 24.69 -18.53 -7.08
C PRO A 199 26.04 -18.33 -6.39
N THR A 200 26.70 -19.41 -5.97
CA THR A 200 28.04 -19.41 -5.36
C THR A 200 29.06 -20.22 -6.18
N THR A 201 30.35 -19.96 -5.98
CA THR A 201 31.46 -20.79 -6.49
C THR A 201 32.20 -21.54 -5.38
N SER A 202 31.95 -21.25 -4.11
CA SER A 202 32.60 -21.91 -2.98
C SER A 202 31.81 -21.71 -1.71
N ILE A 203 31.78 -20.49 -1.18
CA ILE A 203 31.23 -20.20 0.15
C ILE A 203 29.85 -19.56 0.03
N VAL A 204 28.97 -19.92 0.96
CA VAL A 204 27.66 -19.32 1.13
C VAL A 204 27.52 -18.91 2.60
N THR A 205 27.05 -17.70 2.85
CA THR A 205 26.84 -17.17 4.20
C THR A 205 25.37 -16.94 4.45
N LEU A 206 24.90 -17.36 5.62
CA LEU A 206 23.60 -17.03 6.17
C LEU A 206 23.71 -15.67 6.87
N GLN A 207 22.97 -14.68 6.41
CA GLN A 207 22.86 -13.39 7.07
C GLN A 207 21.62 -13.42 7.97
N GLY A 208 21.89 -13.50 9.27
CA GLY A 208 20.94 -13.44 10.37
C GLY A 208 21.73 -13.44 11.69
N ASP A 209 21.04 -13.21 12.81
CA ASP A 209 21.68 -12.88 14.09
C ASP A 209 22.05 -14.12 14.95
N ASN A 210 21.74 -15.33 14.48
CA ASN A 210 21.81 -16.56 15.28
C ASN A 210 22.81 -17.60 14.73
N GLU A 211 23.06 -18.64 15.54
CA GLU A 211 23.80 -19.84 15.11
C GLU A 211 22.81 -20.91 14.63
N TYR A 212 23.04 -21.46 13.43
CA TYR A 212 22.08 -22.35 12.76
C TYR A 212 22.58 -23.78 12.69
N ASP A 213 21.67 -24.76 12.75
CA ASP A 213 21.94 -26.11 12.24
C ASP A 213 21.57 -26.18 10.76
N ILE A 214 22.52 -26.60 9.94
CA ILE A 214 22.42 -26.54 8.49
C ILE A 214 22.60 -27.94 7.92
N GLU A 215 21.71 -28.31 7.00
CA GLU A 215 21.81 -29.55 6.24
C GLU A 215 21.70 -29.27 4.74
N VAL A 216 22.63 -29.81 3.95
CA VAL A 216 22.65 -29.62 2.49
C VAL A 216 22.30 -30.93 1.80
N TYR A 217 21.39 -30.85 0.83
CA TYR A 217 20.87 -31.97 0.07
C TYR A 217 21.01 -31.74 -1.43
N THR A 218 21.20 -32.82 -2.19
CA THR A 218 20.97 -32.82 -3.64
C THR A 218 19.48 -32.66 -3.97
N LEU A 219 19.14 -32.28 -5.20
CA LEU A 219 17.74 -32.23 -5.66
C LEU A 219 17.02 -33.59 -5.60
N GLN A 220 17.75 -34.70 -5.56
CA GLN A 220 17.20 -36.05 -5.38
C GLN A 220 16.99 -36.42 -3.90
N GLY A 221 17.21 -35.49 -2.96
CA GLY A 221 17.01 -35.69 -1.53
C GLY A 221 18.16 -36.40 -0.80
N LYS A 222 19.31 -36.65 -1.45
CA LYS A 222 20.49 -37.18 -0.76
C LYS A 222 21.19 -36.07 0.03
N LYS A 223 21.32 -36.25 1.35
CA LYS A 223 22.13 -35.39 2.23
C LYS A 223 23.61 -35.50 1.86
N VAL A 224 24.28 -34.36 1.69
CA VAL A 224 25.70 -34.26 1.31
C VAL A 224 26.56 -33.52 2.34
N MET A 225 25.94 -32.74 3.23
CA MET A 225 26.64 -31.98 4.26
C MET A 225 25.70 -31.72 5.44
N ALA A 226 26.27 -31.64 6.64
CA ALA A 226 25.61 -31.12 7.83
C ALA A 226 26.66 -30.35 8.67
N LEU A 227 26.28 -29.20 9.20
CA LEU A 227 27.16 -28.34 9.99
C LEU A 227 26.35 -27.45 10.94
N THR A 228 27.04 -26.84 11.89
CA THR A 228 26.50 -25.76 12.72
C THR A 228 27.29 -24.48 12.43
N GLY A 229 26.60 -23.35 12.30
CA GLY A 229 27.22 -22.04 12.07
C GLY A 229 26.40 -21.17 11.13
N ASN A 230 27.04 -20.17 10.53
CA ASN A 230 26.42 -19.24 9.57
C ASN A 230 27.11 -19.26 8.19
N THR A 231 28.08 -20.15 7.96
CA THR A 231 28.85 -20.21 6.73
C THR A 231 28.96 -21.64 6.23
N ILE A 232 28.66 -21.87 4.96
CA ILE A 232 28.64 -23.16 4.29
C ILE A 232 29.75 -23.16 3.23
N ASP A 233 30.76 -24.00 3.40
CA ASP A 233 31.80 -24.21 2.39
C ASP A 233 31.40 -25.32 1.43
N MET A 234 31.01 -24.93 0.22
CA MET A 234 30.61 -25.81 -0.88
C MET A 234 31.73 -26.00 -1.92
N SER A 235 32.98 -25.58 -1.63
CA SER A 235 34.10 -25.68 -2.58
C SER A 235 34.40 -27.11 -3.04
N HIS A 236 34.12 -28.10 -2.20
CA HIS A 236 34.31 -29.52 -2.49
C HIS A 236 33.13 -30.18 -3.21
N LEU A 237 32.02 -29.47 -3.39
CA LEU A 237 30.81 -29.98 -4.05
C LEU A 237 30.87 -29.71 -5.56
N SER A 238 30.29 -30.63 -6.35
CA SER A 238 30.14 -30.48 -7.80
C SER A 238 29.24 -29.30 -8.16
N SER A 239 29.46 -28.68 -9.32
CA SER A 239 28.54 -27.68 -9.87
C SER A 239 27.14 -28.27 -10.10
N ALA A 240 26.18 -27.84 -9.29
CA ALA A 240 24.81 -28.33 -9.28
C ALA A 240 23.91 -27.41 -8.43
N THR A 241 22.61 -27.67 -8.44
CA THR A 241 21.69 -27.07 -7.48
C THR A 241 21.55 -27.97 -6.24
N TYR A 242 21.56 -27.36 -5.06
CA TYR A 242 21.38 -28.00 -3.77
C TYR A 242 20.18 -27.38 -3.03
N ILE A 243 19.59 -28.15 -2.13
CA ILE A 243 18.62 -27.67 -1.13
C ILE A 243 19.37 -27.53 0.19
N VAL A 244 19.38 -26.33 0.76
CA VAL A 244 19.97 -26.02 2.06
C VAL A 244 18.84 -25.83 3.05
N LYS A 245 18.73 -26.72 4.03
CA LYS A 245 17.84 -26.57 5.18
C LYS A 245 18.58 -25.87 6.31
N VAL A 246 17.93 -24.91 6.94
CA VAL A 246 18.47 -24.10 8.02
C VAL A 246 17.48 -24.12 9.17
N LEU A 247 17.90 -24.62 10.32
CA LEU A 247 17.13 -24.60 11.56
C LEU A 247 17.71 -23.52 12.47
N ASP A 248 16.88 -22.54 12.84
CA ASP A 248 17.21 -21.57 13.89
C ASP A 248 17.05 -22.23 15.26
N LYS A 249 18.14 -22.29 16.03
CA LYS A 249 18.14 -22.93 17.36
C LYS A 249 17.38 -22.14 18.42
N VAL A 250 17.23 -20.83 18.24
CA VAL A 250 16.60 -19.95 19.21
C VAL A 250 15.09 -19.97 19.00
N GLU A 251 14.67 -19.80 17.75
CA GLU A 251 13.25 -19.75 17.39
C GLU A 251 12.64 -21.14 17.15
N ASN A 252 13.48 -22.17 16.98
CA ASN A 252 13.08 -23.56 16.67
C ASN A 252 12.24 -23.67 15.38
N GLU A 253 12.64 -22.91 14.37
CA GLU A 253 11.95 -22.76 13.08
C GLU A 253 12.88 -23.14 11.93
N GLU A 254 12.36 -23.83 10.91
CA GLU A 254 13.13 -24.36 9.76
C GLU A 254 12.79 -23.60 8.46
N VAL A 255 13.83 -23.18 7.72
CA VAL A 255 13.69 -22.59 6.39
C VAL A 255 14.56 -23.35 5.38
N SER A 256 14.10 -23.43 4.13
CA SER A 256 14.81 -24.12 3.04
C SER A 256 15.14 -23.19 1.88
N TYR A 257 16.38 -23.26 1.38
CA TYR A 257 16.87 -22.48 0.25
C TYR A 257 17.30 -23.37 -0.90
N LYS A 258 17.05 -22.90 -2.12
CA LYS A 258 17.65 -23.46 -3.33
C LYS A 258 18.96 -22.72 -3.62
N VAL A 259 20.10 -23.40 -3.50
CA VAL A 259 21.42 -22.82 -3.74
C VAL A 259 22.02 -23.38 -5.04
N VAL A 260 22.46 -22.49 -5.93
CA VAL A 260 23.11 -22.86 -7.19
C VAL A 260 24.63 -22.76 -7.00
N LYS A 261 25.33 -23.90 -7.08
CA LYS A 261 26.79 -23.96 -7.13
C LYS A 261 27.24 -23.98 -8.59
N ASN A 262 27.90 -22.92 -9.02
CA ASN A 262 28.56 -22.82 -10.32
C ASN A 262 29.94 -23.47 -10.28
#